data_AF-U7QZK4-F1
#
_entry.id   AF-U7QZK4-F1
#
_cell.length_a   1.000
_cell.length_b   1.000
_cell.length_c   1.000
_cell.angle_alpha   90.00
_cell.angle_beta   90.00
_cell.angle_gamma   90.00
#
_symmetry.space_group_name_H-M   'P 1'
#
loop_
_entity.id
_entity.type
_entity.pdbx_description
1 polymer ?
#
loop_
_entity_poly.entity_id
_entity_poly.type
_entity_poly.pdbx_seq_one_letter_code
_entity_poly.pdbx_strand_id
1 'polypeptide(L)'
;MAGSRQKKDMGTLRVKIIPSRTPVNENNQAALEILDALNGIKKIPDISPSDALSILRNKLNELDNRQIKMAIKLALNHYPPSTRALLGMLLDETGIEDSKLKKSLNPSSRYKIGLNCNQWQKAREWHIS
;
A
#
# COMPACT_ATOMS: atom_id res chain seq x y z
N MET A 1 12.03 -8.86 20.03
CA MET A 1 12.93 -7.69 20.12
C MET A 1 12.50 -6.67 19.07
N ALA A 2 12.00 -5.51 19.48
CA ALA A 2 11.62 -4.45 18.56
C ALA A 2 12.91 -3.71 18.13
N GLY A 3 13.28 -3.81 16.86
CA GLY A 3 14.41 -3.06 16.31
C GLY A 3 14.18 -1.56 16.45
N SER A 4 15.04 -0.87 17.19
CA SER A 4 14.97 0.57 17.40
C SER A 4 15.07 1.32 16.07
N ARG A 5 14.32 2.42 15.93
CA ARG A 5 14.40 3.29 14.74
C ARG A 5 15.79 3.92 14.65
N GLN A 6 16.66 3.37 13.81
CA GLN A 6 17.98 3.92 13.54
C GLN A 6 17.92 4.87 12.34
N LYS A 7 18.41 6.10 12.53
CA LYS A 7 18.73 7.05 11.45
C LYS A 7 20.24 7.01 11.28
N LYS A 8 20.71 6.69 10.08
CA LYS A 8 22.14 6.72 9.75
C LYS A 8 22.37 7.81 8.72
N ASP A 9 23.21 8.77 9.08
CA ASP A 9 23.65 9.85 8.20
C ASP A 9 24.99 9.44 7.60
N MET A 10 25.05 9.37 6.27
CA MET A 10 26.26 9.07 5.49
C MET A 10 26.64 10.29 4.63
N GLY A 11 26.61 11.49 5.21
CA GLY A 11 27.02 12.72 4.54
C GLY A 11 25.95 13.26 3.59
N THR A 12 25.91 12.77 2.35
CA THR A 12 24.88 13.13 1.34
C THR A 12 23.63 12.26 1.41
N LEU A 13 23.68 11.12 2.11
CA LEU A 13 22.60 10.14 2.18
C LEU A 13 22.07 10.01 3.62
N ARG A 14 20.76 10.23 3.81
CA ARG A 14 20.07 9.90 5.07
C ARG A 14 19.30 8.61 4.93
N VAL A 15 19.77 7.56 5.60
CA VAL A 15 19.08 6.27 5.65
C VAL A 15 18.23 6.20 6.92
N LYS A 16 16.94 5.88 6.75
CA LYS A 16 16.02 5.66 7.86
C LYS A 16 15.54 4.21 7.86
N ILE A 17 15.93 3.45 8.89
CA ILE A 17 15.46 2.08 9.07
C ILE A 17 14.07 2.12 9.70
N ILE A 18 13.09 1.48 9.05
CA ILE A 18 11.73 1.33 9.55
C ILE A 18 11.57 -0.13 9.99
N PRO A 19 11.36 -0.40 11.30
CA PRO A 19 11.16 -1.77 11.75
C PRO A 19 9.83 -2.31 11.21
N SER A 20 9.86 -3.52 10.65
CA SER A 20 8.65 -4.21 10.22
C SER A 20 7.76 -4.53 11.42
N ARG A 21 6.44 -4.43 11.23
CA ARG A 21 5.43 -4.79 12.25
C ARG A 21 5.22 -6.31 12.35
N THR A 22 5.72 -7.08 11.39
CA THR A 22 5.55 -8.54 11.28
C THR A 22 6.88 -9.18 10.85
N PRO A 23 7.26 -10.36 11.36
CA PRO A 23 8.44 -11.07 10.87
C PRO A 23 8.36 -11.28 9.35
N VAL A 24 9.39 -10.86 8.64
CA VAL A 24 9.50 -11.05 7.18
C VAL A 24 9.95 -12.48 6.92
N ASN A 25 9.28 -13.15 5.99
CA ASN A 25 9.70 -14.42 5.41
C ASN A 25 9.49 -14.36 3.89
N GLU A 26 10.07 -15.33 3.17
CA GLU A 26 10.03 -15.37 1.70
C GLU A 26 8.59 -15.32 1.14
N ASN A 27 7.63 -15.85 1.91
CA ASN A 27 6.22 -15.92 1.51
C ASN A 27 5.44 -14.61 1.70
N ASN A 28 5.90 -13.69 2.56
CA ASN A 28 5.19 -12.44 2.88
C ASN A 28 5.95 -11.17 2.49
N GLN A 29 7.22 -11.29 2.10
CA GLN A 29 8.08 -10.16 1.78
C GLN A 29 7.48 -9.29 0.67
N ALA A 30 7.10 -9.88 -0.47
CA ALA A 30 6.55 -9.13 -1.60
C ALA A 30 5.27 -8.36 -1.22
N ALA A 31 4.40 -8.98 -0.41
CA ALA A 31 3.20 -8.32 0.09
C ALA A 31 3.53 -7.14 1.03
N LEU A 32 4.50 -7.29 1.93
CA LEU A 32 4.94 -6.23 2.83
C LEU A 32 5.57 -5.06 2.07
N GLU A 33 6.42 -5.34 1.08
CA GLU A 33 7.05 -4.31 0.25
C GLU A 33 6.02 -3.47 -0.51
N ILE A 34 5.01 -4.12 -1.12
CA ILE A 34 3.92 -3.43 -1.80
C ILE A 34 3.12 -2.57 -0.81
N LEU A 35 2.75 -3.11 0.36
CA LEU A 35 1.97 -2.38 1.35
C LEU A 35 2.73 -1.17 1.93
N ASP A 36 4.03 -1.31 2.17
CA ASP A 36 4.89 -0.21 2.63
C ASP A 36 5.00 0.89 1.57
N ALA A 37 5.14 0.51 0.29
CA ALA A 37 5.15 1.47 -0.81
C ALA A 37 3.79 2.18 -0.95
N LEU A 38 2.67 1.47 -0.86
CA LEU A 38 1.33 2.08 -0.88
C LEU A 38 1.11 3.05 0.29
N ASN A 39 1.54 2.68 1.50
CA ASN A 39 1.49 3.56 2.68
C ASN A 39 2.38 4.80 2.54
N GLY A 40 3.51 4.65 1.84
CA GLY A 40 4.50 5.69 1.58
C GLY A 40 4.26 6.50 0.30
N ILE A 41 3.23 6.21 -0.49
CA ILE A 41 3.14 6.60 -1.90
C ILE A 41 3.30 8.11 -2.16
N LYS A 42 2.81 8.95 -1.23
CA LYS A 42 2.93 10.41 -1.32
C LYS A 42 4.33 10.97 -1.06
N LYS A 43 5.22 10.15 -0.52
CA LYS A 43 6.56 10.55 -0.06
C LYS A 43 7.64 10.04 -1.00
N ILE A 44 7.26 9.36 -2.08
CA ILE A 44 8.21 8.89 -3.07
C ILE A 44 8.68 10.11 -3.88
N PRO A 45 10.00 10.40 -3.92
CA PRO A 45 10.53 11.54 -4.65
C PRO A 45 10.44 11.32 -6.17
N ASP A 46 10.41 12.40 -6.94
CA ASP A 46 10.49 12.42 -8.41
C ASP A 46 9.44 11.58 -9.17
N ILE A 47 8.35 11.19 -8.52
CA ILE A 47 7.26 10.45 -9.16
C ILE A 47 5.91 10.90 -8.63
N SER A 48 4.91 10.99 -9.51
CA SER A 48 3.55 11.27 -9.07
C SER A 48 2.95 10.06 -8.35
N PRO A 49 2.03 10.25 -7.40
CA PRO A 49 1.32 9.13 -6.76
C PRO A 49 0.63 8.21 -7.78
N SER A 50 0.16 8.74 -8.91
CA SER A 50 -0.53 7.96 -9.96
C SER A 50 0.44 7.04 -10.71
N ASP A 51 1.62 7.56 -11.07
CA ASP A 51 2.63 6.79 -11.80
C ASP A 51 3.23 5.72 -10.88
N ALA A 52 3.51 6.07 -9.62
CA ALA A 52 3.95 5.11 -8.62
C ALA A 52 2.91 4.01 -8.41
N LEU A 53 1.61 4.36 -8.37
CA LEU A 53 0.54 3.39 -8.22
C LEU A 53 0.44 2.44 -9.42
N SER A 54 0.73 2.92 -10.63
CA SER A 54 0.76 2.10 -11.85
C SER A 54 1.84 1.02 -11.77
N ILE A 55 3.03 1.39 -11.26
CA ILE A 55 4.13 0.44 -11.03
C ILE A 55 3.73 -0.59 -9.96
N LEU A 56 3.12 -0.13 -8.87
CA LEU A 56 2.69 -1.00 -7.79
C LEU A 56 1.57 -1.95 -8.20
N ARG A 57 0.68 -1.53 -9.11
CA ARG A 57 -0.34 -2.40 -9.70
C ARG A 57 0.30 -3.57 -10.45
N ASN A 58 1.31 -3.30 -11.27
CA ASN A 58 2.00 -4.37 -12.01
C ASN A 58 2.65 -5.38 -11.06
N LYS A 59 3.35 -4.90 -10.03
CA LYS A 59 3.92 -5.76 -8.99
C LYS A 59 2.86 -6.54 -8.21
N LEU A 60 1.69 -5.96 -7.97
CA LEU A 60 0.58 -6.64 -7.31
C LEU A 60 0.03 -7.78 -8.18
N ASN A 61 0.00 -7.61 -9.50
CA ASN A 61 -0.47 -8.63 -10.45
C ASN A 61 0.49 -9.83 -10.57
N GLU A 62 1.75 -9.68 -10.16
CA GLU A 62 2.72 -10.77 -10.10
C GLU A 62 2.52 -11.67 -8.86
N LEU A 63 1.70 -11.24 -7.89
CA LEU A 63 1.44 -12.02 -6.70
C LEU A 63 0.47 -13.19 -6.97
N ASP A 64 0.75 -14.32 -6.35
CA ASP A 64 -0.19 -15.44 -6.35
C ASP A 64 -1.38 -15.21 -5.38
N ASN A 65 -2.40 -16.08 -5.49
CA ASN A 65 -3.59 -15.99 -4.66
C ASN A 65 -3.32 -16.11 -3.14
N ARG A 66 -2.27 -16.79 -2.72
CA ARG A 66 -1.90 -16.91 -1.30
C ARG A 66 -1.25 -15.61 -0.82
N GLN A 67 -0.39 -15.01 -1.63
CA GLN A 67 0.25 -13.72 -1.37
C GLN A 67 -0.76 -12.58 -1.37
N ILE A 68 -1.74 -12.56 -2.27
CA ILE A 68 -2.85 -11.59 -2.26
C ILE A 68 -3.65 -11.70 -0.95
N LYS A 69 -4.04 -12.91 -0.54
CA LYS A 69 -4.72 -13.13 0.74
C LYS A 69 -3.87 -12.67 1.93
N MET A 70 -2.55 -12.87 1.87
CA MET A 70 -1.63 -12.37 2.88
C MET A 70 -1.59 -10.84 2.89
N ALA A 71 -1.51 -10.18 1.73
CA ALA A 71 -1.53 -8.73 1.61
C ALA A 71 -2.80 -8.13 2.23
N ILE A 72 -3.97 -8.71 1.94
CA ILE A 72 -5.25 -8.30 2.54
C ILE A 72 -5.21 -8.41 4.06
N LYS A 73 -4.75 -9.56 4.58
CA LYS A 73 -4.64 -9.80 6.03
C LYS A 73 -3.70 -8.80 6.70
N LEU A 74 -2.53 -8.56 6.11
CA LEU A 74 -1.55 -7.61 6.62
C LEU A 74 -2.08 -6.18 6.59
N ALA A 75 -2.75 -5.78 5.50
CA ALA A 75 -3.35 -4.45 5.36
C ALA A 75 -4.38 -4.17 6.46
N LEU A 76 -5.27 -5.13 6.73
CA LEU A 76 -6.29 -5.02 7.78
C LEU A 76 -5.68 -4.91 9.18
N ASN A 77 -4.63 -5.69 9.46
CA ASN A 77 -4.05 -5.79 10.79
C ASN A 77 -3.04 -4.67 11.11
N HIS A 78 -2.31 -4.18 10.10
CA HIS A 78 -1.09 -3.41 10.34
C HIS A 78 -0.99 -2.09 9.56
N TYR A 79 -1.87 -1.81 8.61
CA TYR A 79 -1.78 -0.61 7.78
C TYR A 79 -2.98 0.34 8.00
N PRO A 80 -2.82 1.65 7.76
CA PRO A 80 -3.88 2.62 7.94
C PRO A 80 -4.99 2.48 6.87
N PRO A 81 -6.17 3.08 7.10
CA PRO A 81 -7.30 3.00 6.17
C PRO A 81 -6.97 3.46 4.74
N SER A 82 -6.09 4.45 4.57
CA SER A 82 -5.68 4.91 3.23
C SER A 82 -4.96 3.84 2.42
N THR A 83 -4.09 3.04 3.05
CA THR A 83 -3.40 1.92 2.39
C THR A 83 -4.38 0.81 2.04
N ARG A 84 -5.35 0.53 2.93
CA ARG A 84 -6.42 -0.45 2.68
C ARG A 84 -7.28 -0.04 1.49
N ALA A 85 -7.60 1.24 1.38
CA ALA A 85 -8.33 1.78 0.25
C ALA A 85 -7.57 1.64 -1.07
N LEU A 86 -6.27 1.96 -1.08
CA LEU A 86 -5.42 1.80 -2.27
C LEU A 86 -5.29 0.33 -2.69
N LEU A 87 -5.01 -0.58 -1.74
CA LEU A 87 -4.93 -2.01 -2.03
C LEU A 87 -6.27 -2.53 -2.57
N GLY A 88 -7.37 -2.17 -1.91
CA GLY A 88 -8.71 -2.58 -2.31
C GLY A 88 -9.05 -2.11 -3.73
N MET A 89 -8.76 -0.86 -4.06
CA MET A 89 -8.95 -0.31 -5.41
C MET A 89 -8.15 -1.07 -6.46
N LEU A 90 -6.87 -1.38 -6.19
CA LEU A 90 -6.03 -2.14 -7.13
C LEU A 90 -6.55 -3.56 -7.37
N LEU A 91 -6.98 -4.25 -6.31
CA LEU A 91 -7.55 -5.59 -6.41
C LEU A 91 -8.89 -5.57 -7.17
N ASP A 92 -9.72 -4.57 -6.90
CA ASP A 92 -11.01 -4.37 -7.56
C ASP A 92 -10.85 -4.14 -9.08
N GLU A 93 -9.79 -3.43 -9.52
CA GLU A 93 -9.46 -3.33 -10.96
C GLU A 93 -9.09 -4.65 -11.64
N THR A 94 -8.70 -5.67 -10.86
CA THR A 94 -8.41 -7.02 -11.37
C THR A 94 -9.60 -7.98 -11.21
N GLY A 95 -10.74 -7.49 -10.70
CA GLY A 95 -11.94 -8.29 -10.45
C GLY A 95 -11.95 -9.00 -9.09
N ILE A 96 -10.99 -8.70 -8.22
CA ILE A 96 -10.91 -9.26 -6.85
C ILE A 96 -11.48 -8.22 -5.88
N GLU A 97 -12.78 -8.28 -5.64
CA GLU A 97 -13.43 -7.44 -4.63
C GLU A 97 -13.32 -8.07 -3.23
N ASP A 98 -12.60 -7.43 -2.31
CA ASP A 98 -12.57 -7.83 -0.91
C ASP A 98 -13.48 -6.94 -0.04
N SER A 99 -14.62 -7.53 0.36
CA SER A 99 -15.61 -6.84 1.20
C SER A 99 -15.08 -6.49 2.60
N LYS A 100 -14.06 -7.17 3.12
CA LYS A 100 -13.48 -6.86 4.44
C LYS A 100 -12.66 -5.57 4.38
N LEU A 101 -11.89 -5.37 3.29
CA LEU A 101 -11.20 -4.10 3.06
C LEU A 101 -12.19 -2.95 3.00
N LYS A 102 -13.26 -3.08 2.19
CA LYS A 102 -14.27 -2.02 2.02
C LYS A 102 -15.00 -1.71 3.33
N LYS A 103 -15.39 -2.74 4.10
CA LYS A 103 -16.00 -2.59 5.44
C LYS A 103 -15.08 -1.96 6.48
N SER A 104 -13.76 -2.07 6.31
CA SER A 104 -12.78 -1.50 7.25
C SER A 104 -12.59 0.01 7.07
N LEU A 105 -13.14 0.62 6.02
CA LEU A 105 -13.03 2.04 5.73
C LEU A 105 -14.18 2.81 6.38
N ASN A 106 -13.88 4.02 6.86
CA ASN A 106 -14.91 4.93 7.34
C ASN A 106 -15.63 5.59 6.16
N PRO A 107 -16.97 5.47 6.03
CA PRO A 107 -17.75 6.08 4.94
C PRO A 107 -17.62 7.60 4.82
N SER A 108 -17.38 8.31 5.93
CA SER A 108 -17.25 9.78 5.91
C SER A 108 -15.83 10.28 5.61
N SER A 109 -14.85 9.37 5.51
CA SER A 109 -13.45 9.73 5.27
C SER A 109 -13.14 9.83 3.77
N ARG A 110 -12.33 10.83 3.39
CA ARG A 110 -11.76 10.96 2.05
C ARG A 110 -10.24 10.99 2.11
N TYR A 111 -9.58 10.14 1.32
CA TYR A 111 -8.13 10.01 1.29
C TYR A 111 -7.55 10.82 0.13
N LYS A 112 -6.98 11.99 0.43
CA LYS A 112 -6.36 12.89 -0.56
C LYS A 112 -5.01 12.36 -1.05
N ILE A 113 -4.98 11.33 -1.89
CA ILE A 113 -3.75 10.72 -2.44
C ILE A 113 -3.18 11.51 -3.61
N GLY A 114 -4.02 12.24 -4.36
CA GLY A 114 -3.59 12.97 -5.55
C GLY A 114 -3.46 12.06 -6.77
N LEU A 115 -4.45 11.19 -6.96
CA LEU A 115 -4.52 10.31 -8.13
C LEU A 115 -5.17 11.02 -9.32
N ASN A 116 -4.75 10.65 -10.52
CA ASN A 116 -5.40 11.08 -11.76
C ASN A 116 -6.73 10.33 -11.92
N CYS A 117 -7.84 11.03 -11.70
CA CYS A 117 -9.19 10.47 -11.79
C CYS A 117 -9.52 9.87 -13.17
N ASN A 118 -8.87 10.32 -14.24
CA ASN A 118 -9.10 9.77 -15.59
C ASN A 118 -8.49 8.37 -15.74
N GLN A 119 -7.40 8.11 -15.00
CA GLN A 119 -6.70 6.82 -15.02
C GLN A 119 -7.30 5.83 -14.01
N TRP A 120 -7.74 6.31 -12.84
CA TRP A 120 -8.19 5.49 -11.72
C TRP A 120 -9.69 5.71 -11.44
N GLN A 121 -10.55 5.16 -12.29
CA GLN A 121 -12.01 5.39 -12.22
C GLN A 121 -12.63 4.87 -10.91
N LYS A 122 -12.14 3.72 -10.42
CA LYS A 122 -12.60 3.11 -9.16
C LYS A 122 -12.14 3.87 -7.90
N ALA A 123 -11.28 4.90 -8.01
CA ALA A 123 -10.77 5.64 -6.85
C ALA A 123 -11.90 6.25 -5.99
N ARG A 124 -12.97 6.72 -6.63
CA ARG A 124 -14.13 7.31 -5.93
C ARG A 124 -14.87 6.28 -5.06
N GLU A 125 -15.02 5.06 -5.53
CA GLU A 125 -15.68 3.96 -4.80
C GLU A 125 -14.90 3.53 -3.55
N TRP A 126 -13.60 3.81 -3.55
CA TRP A 126 -12.69 3.55 -2.43
C TRP A 126 -12.39 4.82 -1.61
N HIS A 127 -13.16 5.88 -1.82
CA HIS A 127 -13.08 7.18 -1.13
C HIS A 127 -11.72 7.88 -1.28
N ILE A 128 -11.03 7.66 -2.40
CA ILE A 128 -9.76 8.29 -2.74
C ILE A 128 -10.00 9.52 -3.62
N SER A 129 -9.24 10.59 -3.35
CA SER A 129 -9.25 11.87 -4.06
C SER A 129 -7.85 12.38 -4.35
#